data_AF-A0A3C0L080-F1
#
_entry.id   AF-A0A3C0L080-F1
#
_cell.length_a   1.000
_cell.length_b   1.000
_cell.length_c   1.000
_cell.angle_alpha   90.00
_cell.angle_beta   90.00
_cell.angle_gamma   90.00
#
_symmetry.space_group_name_H-M   'P 1'
#
loop_
_entity.id
_entity.type
_entity.pdbx_description
1 polymer ?
#
loop_
_entity_poly.entity_id
_entity_poly.type
_entity_poly.pdbx_seq_one_letter_code
_entity_poly.pdbx_strand_id
1 'polypeptide(L)'
;MTHSQTIASARRWVETVVVGLKLCPFANRALEDGQVRFAVTDAENEAELLVALRSELNLLTSDAAVETTLLIHPQTLLDFYDFNDFLQIADDLLTDLALQGIVQIASFHPDYQFGGTAPDDVQNYTNRSPNPMLHLIREDSLARAIGAYPDVAQIPTRNVALMQSMGSTKARALLARCAETK
;
A
#
# COMPACT_ATOMS: atom_id res chain seq x y z
N MET A 1 -6.62 14.06 11.59
CA MET A 1 -7.72 13.08 11.42
C MET A 1 -7.65 12.11 12.59
N THR A 2 -8.79 11.60 13.06
CA THR A 2 -8.78 10.48 14.01
C THR A 2 -8.33 9.19 13.30
N HIS A 3 -7.89 8.18 14.05
CA HIS A 3 -7.55 6.86 13.46
C HIS A 3 -8.71 6.31 12.62
N SER A 4 -9.94 6.38 13.12
CA SER A 4 -11.13 5.91 12.39
C SER A 4 -11.34 6.64 11.05
N GLN A 5 -11.07 7.94 11.00
CA GLN A 5 -11.14 8.72 9.77
C GLN A 5 -10.04 8.33 8.78
N THR A 6 -8.81 8.14 9.26
CA THR A 6 -7.68 7.70 8.46
C THR A 6 -7.92 6.29 7.88
N ILE A 7 -8.44 5.36 8.68
CA ILE A 7 -8.84 4.02 8.23
C ILE A 7 -9.94 4.11 7.17
N ALA A 8 -10.96 4.93 7.39
CA ALA A 8 -12.05 5.10 6.42
C ALA A 8 -11.56 5.67 5.08
N SER A 9 -10.61 6.62 5.11
CA SER A 9 -9.95 7.17 3.93
C SER A 9 -9.13 6.11 3.17
N ALA A 10 -8.28 5.37 3.88
CA ALA A 10 -7.48 4.30 3.29
C ALA A 10 -8.35 3.17 2.71
N ARG A 11 -9.38 2.73 3.43
CA ARG A 11 -10.33 1.72 2.96
C ARG A 11 -11.05 2.19 1.70
N ARG A 12 -11.55 3.43 1.67
CA ARG A 12 -12.19 4.00 0.48
C ARG A 12 -11.23 4.05 -0.70
N TRP A 13 -9.96 4.39 -0.47
CA TRP A 13 -8.94 4.35 -1.52
C TRP A 13 -8.72 2.93 -2.05
N VAL A 14 -8.61 1.91 -1.19
CA VAL A 14 -8.51 0.50 -1.63
C VAL A 14 -9.74 0.11 -2.46
N GLU A 15 -10.95 0.40 -1.99
CA GLU A 15 -12.19 0.04 -2.67
C GLU A 15 -12.35 0.74 -4.03
N THR A 16 -12.02 2.03 -4.12
CA THR A 16 -12.30 2.84 -5.31
C THR A 16 -11.15 2.87 -6.31
N VAL A 17 -9.91 2.97 -5.84
CA VAL A 17 -8.72 3.10 -6.68
C VAL A 17 -8.14 1.72 -6.96
N VAL A 18 -7.81 0.94 -5.93
CA VAL A 18 -7.12 -0.35 -6.12
C VAL A 18 -8.06 -1.39 -6.74
N VAL A 19 -9.21 -1.62 -6.11
CA VAL A 19 -10.21 -2.60 -6.57
C VAL A 19 -11.05 -2.02 -7.70
N GLY A 20 -11.59 -0.81 -7.53
CA GLY A 20 -12.48 -0.18 -8.51
C GLY A 20 -11.86 0.06 -9.88
N LEU A 21 -10.57 0.41 -9.95
CA LEU A 21 -9.83 0.51 -11.22
C LEU A 21 -9.12 -0.81 -11.61
N LYS A 22 -9.24 -1.86 -10.80
CA LYS A 22 -8.60 -3.17 -11.01
C LYS A 22 -7.08 -3.08 -11.13
N LEU A 23 -6.44 -2.20 -10.35
CA LEU A 23 -4.98 -2.07 -10.33
C LEU A 23 -4.29 -3.29 -9.72
N CYS A 24 -4.93 -3.94 -8.75
CA CYS A 24 -4.47 -5.20 -8.19
C CYS A 24 -5.59 -6.25 -8.27
N PRO A 25 -5.44 -7.30 -9.09
CA PRO A 25 -6.46 -8.34 -9.21
C PRO A 25 -6.60 -9.19 -7.94
N PHE A 26 -5.63 -9.10 -7.02
CA PHE A 26 -5.56 -9.92 -5.80
C PHE A 26 -6.24 -9.25 -4.60
N ALA A 27 -6.48 -7.93 -4.65
CA ALA A 27 -6.96 -7.16 -3.51
C ALA A 27 -8.43 -7.43 -3.16
N ASN A 28 -9.29 -7.71 -4.15
CA ASN A 28 -10.75 -7.77 -3.94
C ASN A 28 -11.16 -8.86 -2.94
N ARG A 29 -10.62 -10.07 -3.10
CA ARG A 29 -11.01 -11.21 -2.28
C ARG A 29 -10.67 -10.99 -0.80
N ALA A 30 -9.42 -10.63 -0.50
CA ALA A 30 -9.00 -10.40 0.88
C ALA A 30 -9.82 -9.26 1.53
N LEU A 31 -10.21 -8.25 0.75
CA LEU A 31 -11.04 -7.14 1.23
C LEU A 31 -12.47 -7.58 1.55
N GLU A 32 -13.12 -8.33 0.65
CA GLU A 32 -14.48 -8.87 0.81
C GLU A 32 -14.55 -9.88 1.98
N ASP A 33 -13.54 -10.73 2.11
CA ASP A 33 -13.45 -11.74 3.17
C ASP A 33 -13.07 -11.12 4.53
N GLY A 34 -12.84 -9.80 4.60
CA GLY A 34 -12.51 -9.08 5.83
C GLY A 34 -11.09 -9.37 6.36
N GLN A 35 -10.21 -9.90 5.51
CA GLN A 35 -8.86 -10.34 5.86
C GLN A 35 -7.77 -9.27 5.64
N VAL A 36 -8.18 -8.05 5.24
CA VAL A 36 -7.31 -6.88 5.21
C VAL A 36 -7.42 -6.12 6.54
N ARG A 37 -6.33 -6.13 7.30
CA ARG A 37 -6.19 -5.31 8.50
C ARG A 37 -5.75 -3.90 8.12
N PHE A 38 -6.48 -2.89 8.59
CA PHE A 38 -6.08 -1.49 8.48
C PHE A 38 -5.61 -1.01 9.85
N ALA A 39 -4.32 -0.70 9.97
CA ALA A 39 -3.71 -0.24 11.22
C ALA A 39 -3.21 1.19 11.04
N VAL A 40 -3.52 2.07 12.00
CA VAL A 40 -2.97 3.44 12.03
C VAL A 40 -1.99 3.51 13.19
N THR A 41 -0.79 4.03 12.93
CA THR A 41 0.20 4.30 13.97
C THR A 41 0.25 5.79 14.30
N ASP A 42 0.58 6.09 15.55
CA ASP A 42 0.88 7.45 16.03
C ASP A 42 2.38 7.78 15.97
N ALA A 43 3.18 6.95 15.30
CA ALA A 43 4.60 7.19 15.12
C ALA A 43 4.88 8.56 14.48
N GLU A 44 5.70 9.38 15.15
CA GLU A 44 6.10 10.72 14.71
C GLU A 44 7.48 10.72 14.04
N ASN A 45 8.23 9.63 14.17
CA ASN A 45 9.56 9.44 13.58
C ASN A 45 9.79 8.01 13.09
N GLU A 46 10.88 7.80 12.34
CA GLU A 46 11.27 6.51 11.75
C GLU A 46 11.45 5.40 12.79
N ALA A 47 12.05 5.71 13.95
CA ALA A 47 12.30 4.70 14.98
C ALA A 47 10.98 4.17 15.57
N GLU A 48 10.03 5.05 15.84
CA GLU A 48 8.69 4.68 16.27
C GLU A 48 7.92 3.92 15.18
N LEU A 49 8.07 4.32 13.91
CA LEU A 49 7.46 3.61 12.79
C LEU A 49 8.03 2.20 12.65
N LEU A 50 9.33 2.02 12.87
CA LEU A 50 9.97 0.71 12.83
C LEU A 50 9.44 -0.22 13.93
N VAL A 51 9.16 0.31 15.12
CA VAL A 51 8.50 -0.44 16.21
C VAL A 51 7.07 -0.83 15.83
N ALA A 52 6.32 0.08 15.22
CA ALA A 52 4.96 -0.20 14.73
C ALA A 52 4.98 -1.27 13.62
N LEU A 53 5.89 -1.14 12.64
CA LEU A 53 6.08 -2.10 11.57
C LEU A 53 6.41 -3.49 12.10
N ARG A 54 7.35 -3.61 13.04
CA ARG A 54 7.68 -4.88 13.70
C ARG A 54 6.47 -5.49 14.40
N SER A 55 5.66 -4.68 15.06
CA SER A 55 4.46 -5.15 15.76
C SER A 55 3.43 -5.71 14.79
N GLU A 56 3.20 -5.04 13.66
CA GLU A 56 2.27 -5.49 12.63
C GLU A 56 2.80 -6.71 11.83
N LEU A 57 4.11 -6.83 11.63
CA LEU A 57 4.74 -8.05 11.07
C LEU A 57 4.54 -9.26 12.01
N ASN A 58 4.72 -9.09 13.31
CA ASN A 58 4.46 -10.14 14.30
C ASN A 58 2.98 -10.53 14.35
N LEU A 59 2.08 -9.56 14.26
CA LEU A 59 0.64 -9.83 14.20
C LEU A 59 0.29 -10.61 12.93
N LEU A 60 0.75 -10.12 11.77
CA LEU A 60 0.51 -10.80 10.50
C LEU A 60 1.01 -12.24 10.56
N THR A 61 2.21 -12.49 11.07
CA THR A 61 2.76 -13.86 11.10
C THR A 61 2.08 -14.78 12.12
N SER A 62 1.50 -14.24 13.19
CA SER A 62 0.84 -15.03 14.26
C SER A 62 -0.66 -15.26 14.06
N ASP A 63 -1.35 -14.38 13.34
CA ASP A 63 -2.80 -14.47 13.14
C ASP A 63 -3.14 -14.89 11.69
N ALA A 64 -3.53 -16.15 11.53
CA ALA A 64 -3.93 -16.71 10.24
C ALA A 64 -5.24 -16.12 9.68
N ALA A 65 -6.05 -15.40 10.49
CA ALA A 65 -7.23 -14.71 9.99
C ALA A 65 -6.89 -13.45 9.17
N VAL A 66 -5.69 -12.90 9.37
CA VAL A 66 -5.19 -11.73 8.63
C VAL A 66 -4.34 -12.18 7.46
N GLU A 67 -4.76 -11.82 6.24
CA GLU A 67 -4.01 -12.11 5.01
C GLU A 67 -3.02 -11.00 4.69
N THR A 68 -3.42 -9.75 4.93
CA THR A 68 -2.54 -8.58 4.70
C THR A 68 -2.82 -7.49 5.72
N THR A 69 -1.80 -6.66 5.99
CA THR A 69 -1.93 -5.47 6.82
C THR A 69 -1.55 -4.24 6.02
N LEU A 70 -2.41 -3.22 6.01
CA LEU A 70 -2.08 -1.89 5.55
C LEU A 70 -1.77 -1.02 6.78
N LEU A 71 -0.48 -0.79 7.02
CA LEU A 71 0.02 0.08 8.09
C LEU A 71 0.08 1.52 7.58
N ILE A 72 -0.69 2.39 8.21
CA ILE A 72 -0.90 3.79 7.82
C ILE A 72 -0.19 4.69 8.83
N HIS A 73 0.70 5.55 8.37
CA HIS A 73 1.54 6.39 9.23
C HIS A 73 1.42 7.87 8.84
N PRO A 74 0.34 8.56 9.27
CA PRO A 74 0.02 9.90 8.80
C PRO A 74 0.89 11.02 9.42
N GLN A 75 1.75 10.70 10.39
CA GLN A 75 2.51 11.69 11.17
C GLN A 75 4.03 11.68 10.88
N THR A 76 4.53 10.73 10.09
CA THR A 76 5.95 10.61 9.79
C THR A 76 6.18 10.11 8.36
N LEU A 77 7.38 10.36 7.82
CA LEU A 77 7.74 10.08 6.43
C LEU A 77 6.75 10.70 5.44
N LEU A 78 6.46 11.99 5.64
CA LEU A 78 5.58 12.78 4.76
C LEU A 78 6.32 13.30 3.53
N ASP A 79 7.65 13.42 3.61
CA ASP A 79 8.49 13.64 2.45
C ASP A 79 8.73 12.30 1.74
N PHE A 80 8.57 12.28 0.41
CA PHE A 80 8.67 11.05 -0.36
C PHE A 80 10.10 10.49 -0.41
N TYR A 81 11.13 11.33 -0.38
CA TYR A 81 12.51 10.85 -0.43
C TYR A 81 12.90 10.20 0.89
N ASP A 82 12.56 10.82 2.03
CA ASP A 82 12.73 10.21 3.35
C ASP A 82 11.97 8.87 3.43
N PHE A 83 10.72 8.85 2.93
CA PHE A 83 9.93 7.62 2.84
C PHE A 83 10.62 6.54 2.00
N ASN A 84 11.16 6.92 0.84
CA ASN A 84 11.82 6.00 -0.07
C ASN A 84 13.11 5.43 0.54
N ASP A 85 13.87 6.24 1.27
CA ASP A 85 15.08 5.79 1.99
C ASP A 85 14.71 4.82 3.13
N PHE A 86 13.60 5.06 3.82
CA PHE A 86 13.08 4.16 4.87
C PHE A 86 12.72 2.76 4.34
N LEU A 87 12.37 2.61 3.06
CA LEU A 87 12.03 1.30 2.50
C LEU A 87 13.18 0.30 2.61
N GLN A 88 14.44 0.75 2.51
CA GLN A 88 15.59 -0.12 2.74
C GLN A 88 15.64 -0.62 4.20
N ILE A 89 15.34 0.25 5.16
CA ILE A 89 15.28 -0.10 6.59
C ILE A 89 14.15 -1.12 6.84
N ALA A 90 13.01 -0.95 6.17
CA ALA A 90 11.89 -1.88 6.25
C ALA A 90 12.25 -3.27 5.70
N ASP A 91 12.98 -3.35 4.59
CA ASP A 91 13.47 -4.60 4.01
C ASP A 91 14.54 -5.27 4.90
N ASP A 92 15.45 -4.49 5.49
CA ASP A 92 16.44 -4.98 6.43
C ASP A 92 15.76 -5.60 7.67
N LEU A 93 14.66 -4.99 8.16
CA LEU A 93 13.87 -5.54 9.25
C LEU A 93 13.24 -6.90 8.91
N LEU A 94 12.78 -7.11 7.67
CA LEU A 94 12.29 -8.43 7.23
C LEU A 94 13.41 -9.48 7.32
N THR A 95 14.63 -9.11 6.94
CA THR A 95 15.80 -9.99 7.03
C THR A 95 16.11 -10.33 8.49
N ASP A 96 16.16 -9.33 9.37
CA ASP A 96 16.44 -9.50 10.80
C ASP A 96 15.41 -10.38 11.52
N LEU A 97 14.15 -10.33 11.08
CA LEU A 97 13.06 -11.14 11.62
C LEU A 97 12.91 -12.51 10.92
N ALA A 98 13.80 -12.84 9.97
CA ALA A 98 13.72 -14.04 9.13
C ALA A 98 12.37 -14.17 8.38
N LEU A 99 11.81 -13.04 7.94
CA LEU A 99 10.58 -12.93 7.17
C LEU A 99 10.80 -12.70 5.67
N GLN A 100 12.06 -12.56 5.23
CA GLN A 100 12.40 -12.51 3.82
C GLN A 100 11.92 -13.79 3.10
N GLY A 101 11.15 -13.65 2.02
CA GLY A 101 10.52 -14.79 1.33
C GLY A 101 9.21 -15.28 1.97
N ILE A 102 8.78 -14.68 3.09
CA ILE A 102 7.56 -15.03 3.83
C ILE A 102 6.57 -13.87 3.79
N VAL A 103 7.07 -12.65 3.99
CA VAL A 103 6.30 -11.40 3.93
C VAL A 103 7.04 -10.44 2.99
N GLN A 104 6.28 -9.82 2.09
CA GLN A 104 6.76 -8.70 1.28
C GLN A 104 6.11 -7.39 1.74
N ILE A 105 6.78 -6.28 1.49
CA ILE A 105 6.27 -4.94 1.75
C ILE A 105 6.05 -4.24 0.41
N ALA A 106 4.82 -3.85 0.13
CA ALA A 106 4.51 -2.92 -0.96
C ALA A 106 4.31 -1.50 -0.39
N SER A 107 4.77 -0.49 -1.12
CA SER A 107 4.83 0.89 -0.64
C SER A 107 3.86 1.82 -1.37
N PHE A 108 3.22 2.71 -0.62
CA PHE A 108 2.27 3.71 -1.12
C PHE A 108 2.50 5.05 -0.42
N HIS A 109 2.48 6.14 -1.18
CA HIS A 109 2.74 7.48 -0.66
C HIS A 109 1.93 8.55 -1.42
N PRO A 110 1.45 9.64 -0.79
CA PRO A 110 0.72 10.70 -1.51
C PRO A 110 1.50 11.28 -2.71
N ASP A 111 2.79 11.44 -2.52
CA ASP A 111 3.72 11.98 -3.52
C ASP A 111 4.57 10.89 -4.20
N TYR A 112 4.09 9.64 -4.23
CA TYR A 112 4.83 8.54 -4.85
C TYR A 112 5.31 8.93 -6.26
N GLN A 113 6.57 8.62 -6.55
CA GLN A 113 7.21 8.84 -7.84
C GLN A 113 8.08 7.63 -8.19
N PHE A 114 7.79 6.97 -9.31
CA PHE A 114 8.65 5.91 -9.81
C PHE A 114 9.95 6.49 -10.39
N GLY A 115 11.03 5.72 -10.28
CA GLY A 115 12.29 6.06 -10.94
C GLY A 115 12.10 6.25 -12.45
N GLY A 116 12.68 7.33 -12.97
CA GLY A 116 12.57 7.68 -14.40
C GLY A 116 11.28 8.38 -14.82
N THR A 117 10.43 8.79 -13.88
CA THR A 117 9.17 9.52 -14.14
C THR A 117 9.25 10.97 -13.68
N ALA A 118 8.42 11.83 -14.26
CA ALA A 118 8.20 13.19 -13.76
C ALA A 118 7.24 13.17 -12.55
N PRO A 119 7.33 14.14 -11.60
CA PRO A 119 6.44 14.20 -10.45
C PRO A 119 4.94 14.31 -10.77
N ASP A 120 4.56 14.73 -11.98
CA ASP A 120 3.17 14.86 -12.42
C ASP A 120 2.72 13.75 -13.38
N ASP A 121 3.59 12.77 -13.67
CA ASP A 121 3.26 11.63 -14.51
C ASP A 121 2.10 10.81 -13.91
N VAL A 122 1.10 10.56 -14.74
CA VAL A 122 -0.14 9.90 -14.29
C VAL A 122 0.08 8.47 -13.80
N GLN A 123 1.12 7.79 -14.27
CA GLN A 123 1.43 6.42 -13.83
C GLN A 123 1.83 6.34 -12.36
N ASN A 124 2.34 7.43 -11.78
CA ASN A 124 2.66 7.47 -10.36
C ASN A 124 1.41 7.21 -9.49
N TYR A 125 0.22 7.54 -9.99
CA TYR A 125 -1.03 7.30 -9.29
C TYR A 125 -1.41 5.82 -9.14
N THR A 126 -0.66 4.87 -9.71
CA THR A 126 -0.83 3.45 -9.36
C THR A 126 -0.41 3.17 -7.92
N ASN A 127 0.53 3.96 -7.38
CA ASN A 127 1.06 3.83 -6.02
C ASN A 127 0.82 5.07 -5.16
N ARG A 128 0.12 6.10 -5.68
CA ARG A 128 -0.31 7.22 -4.84
C ARG A 128 -1.50 6.87 -3.97
N SER A 129 -1.44 7.34 -2.74
CA SER A 129 -2.41 7.06 -1.70
C SER A 129 -2.76 8.30 -0.87
N PRO A 130 -3.82 8.24 -0.04
CA PRO A 130 -4.20 9.39 0.78
C PRO A 130 -3.21 9.71 1.91
N ASN A 131 -2.47 8.71 2.38
CA ASN A 131 -1.46 8.81 3.43
C ASN A 131 -0.26 7.92 3.08
N PRO A 132 0.92 8.16 3.67
CA PRO A 132 2.03 7.22 3.65
C PRO A 132 1.61 5.88 4.26
N MET A 133 1.86 4.77 3.54
CA MET A 133 1.43 3.43 3.92
C MET A 133 2.42 2.35 3.48
N LEU A 134 2.52 1.32 4.32
CA LEU A 134 3.20 0.06 4.02
C LEU A 134 2.17 -1.06 3.99
N HIS A 135 2.15 -1.84 2.91
CA HIS A 135 1.27 -2.99 2.75
C HIS A 135 2.07 -4.27 2.95
N LEU A 136 1.83 -4.92 4.08
CA LEU A 136 2.45 -6.18 4.47
C LEU A 136 1.62 -7.33 3.88
N ILE A 137 2.24 -8.15 3.03
CA ILE A 137 1.55 -9.19 2.28
C ILE A 137 2.28 -10.52 2.47
N ARG A 138 1.54 -11.59 2.77
CA ARG A 138 2.09 -12.95 2.81
C ARG A 138 2.51 -13.39 1.40
N GLU A 139 3.76 -13.75 1.23
CA GLU A 139 4.29 -14.21 -0.06
C GLU A 139 3.61 -15.50 -0.52
N ASP A 140 3.37 -16.46 0.38
CA ASP A 140 2.67 -17.70 0.06
C ASP A 140 1.26 -17.46 -0.51
N SER A 141 0.51 -16.52 0.09
CA SER A 141 -0.82 -16.15 -0.39
C SER A 141 -0.75 -15.46 -1.74
N LEU A 142 0.20 -14.54 -1.93
CA LEU A 142 0.40 -13.88 -3.21
C LEU A 142 0.84 -14.87 -4.30
N ALA A 143 1.78 -15.78 -4.01
CA ALA A 143 2.28 -16.77 -4.94
C ALA A 143 1.17 -17.70 -5.45
N ARG A 144 0.27 -18.14 -4.56
CA ARG A 144 -0.93 -18.90 -4.96
C ARG A 144 -1.84 -18.09 -5.87
N ALA A 145 -2.06 -16.81 -5.56
CA ALA A 145 -2.90 -15.94 -6.38
C ALA A 145 -2.27 -15.67 -7.77
N ILE A 146 -0.96 -15.47 -7.82
CA ILE A 146 -0.18 -15.32 -9.06
C ILE A 146 -0.26 -16.58 -9.93
N GLY A 147 -0.07 -17.76 -9.33
CA GLY A 147 -0.13 -19.04 -10.05
C GLY A 147 -1.51 -19.35 -10.65
N ALA A 148 -2.58 -18.76 -10.09
CA ALA A 148 -3.94 -18.92 -10.58
C ALA A 148 -4.39 -17.82 -11.57
N TYR A 149 -3.58 -16.77 -11.76
CA TYR A 149 -3.95 -15.60 -12.57
C TYR A 149 -3.11 -15.50 -13.85
N PRO A 150 -3.73 -15.38 -15.05
CA PRO A 150 -2.98 -15.26 -16.29
C PRO A 150 -2.30 -13.89 -16.44
N ASP A 151 -1.14 -13.87 -17.09
CA ASP A 151 -0.40 -12.64 -17.46
C ASP A 151 -0.09 -11.67 -16.30
N VAL A 152 0.26 -12.16 -15.11
CA VAL A 152 0.62 -11.31 -13.96
C VAL A 152 1.71 -10.30 -14.31
N ALA A 153 2.69 -10.69 -15.13
CA ALA A 153 3.76 -9.80 -15.60
C ALA A 153 3.25 -8.58 -16.39
N GLN A 154 2.03 -8.62 -16.93
CA GLN A 154 1.42 -7.50 -17.67
C GLN A 154 0.65 -6.54 -16.76
N ILE A 155 0.47 -6.84 -15.47
CA ILE A 155 -0.27 -5.97 -14.53
C ILE A 155 0.31 -4.55 -14.51
N PRO A 156 1.63 -4.33 -14.35
CA PRO A 156 2.18 -2.98 -14.36
C PRO A 156 1.88 -2.24 -15.67
N THR A 157 2.09 -2.89 -16.82
CA THR A 157 1.81 -2.30 -18.14
C THR A 157 0.34 -1.95 -18.33
N ARG A 158 -0.58 -2.83 -17.91
CA ARG A 158 -2.02 -2.60 -17.95
C ARG A 158 -2.43 -1.43 -17.06
N ASN A 159 -1.84 -1.34 -15.87
CA ASN A 159 -2.10 -0.24 -14.93
C ASN A 159 -1.62 1.09 -15.50
N VAL A 160 -0.40 1.16 -16.04
CA VAL A 160 0.14 2.36 -16.69
C VAL A 160 -0.77 2.80 -17.84
N ALA A 161 -1.15 1.88 -18.74
CA ALA A 161 -2.04 2.20 -19.86
C ALA A 161 -3.42 2.70 -19.40
N LEU A 162 -3.99 2.09 -18.35
CA LEU A 162 -5.24 2.55 -17.74
C LEU A 162 -5.09 3.97 -17.20
N MET A 163 -4.04 4.23 -16.42
CA MET A 163 -3.78 5.54 -15.84
C MET A 163 -3.57 6.61 -16.92
N GLN A 164 -2.84 6.28 -17.99
CA GLN A 164 -2.67 7.14 -19.17
C GLN A 164 -4.00 7.45 -19.86
N SER A 165 -4.85 6.45 -20.07
CA SER A 165 -6.18 6.65 -20.69
C SER A 165 -7.11 7.51 -19.82
N MET A 166 -6.94 7.45 -18.49
CA MET A 166 -7.75 8.20 -17.54
C MET A 166 -7.29 9.66 -17.41
N GLY A 167 -5.99 9.92 -17.50
CA GLY A 167 -5.37 11.23 -17.40
C GLY A 167 -5.25 11.77 -15.95
N SER A 168 -4.28 12.66 -15.74
CA SER A 168 -3.89 13.16 -14.40
C SER A 168 -5.01 13.91 -13.69
N THR A 169 -5.88 14.63 -14.41
CA THR A 169 -7.00 15.37 -13.80
C THR A 169 -7.97 14.43 -13.09
N LYS A 170 -8.38 13.35 -13.76
CA LYS A 170 -9.32 12.39 -13.19
C LYS A 170 -8.66 11.53 -12.11
N ALA A 171 -7.39 11.14 -12.29
CA ALA A 171 -6.61 10.44 -11.27
C ALA A 171 -6.53 11.26 -9.97
N ARG A 172 -6.16 12.55 -10.08
CA ARG A 172 -6.08 13.48 -8.94
C ARG A 172 -7.42 13.67 -8.24
N ALA A 173 -8.49 13.87 -9.00
CA ALA A 173 -9.83 14.05 -8.44
C ALA A 173 -10.30 12.79 -7.70
N LEU A 174 -9.98 11.60 -8.21
CA LEU A 174 -10.33 10.34 -7.56
C LEU A 174 -9.58 10.19 -6.22
N LEU A 175 -8.28 10.47 -6.20
CA LEU A 175 -7.48 10.40 -4.97
C LEU A 175 -7.94 11.42 -3.93
N ALA A 176 -8.20 12.67 -4.34
CA ALA A 176 -8.69 13.73 -3.45
C ALA A 176 -10.00 13.34 -2.76
N ARG A 177 -10.96 12.75 -3.50
CA ARG A 177 -12.24 12.26 -2.94
C ARG A 177 -12.08 11.11 -1.93
N CYS A 178 -10.95 10.40 -1.97
CA CYS A 178 -10.62 9.39 -0.96
C CYS A 178 -10.15 10.04 0.34
N ALA A 179 -9.36 11.11 0.22
CA ALA A 179 -8.85 11.88 1.35
C ALA A 179 -9.93 12.73 2.05
N GLU A 180 -11.03 13.05 1.37
CA GLU A 180 -12.17 13.78 1.94
C GLU A 180 -12.91 12.95 3.01
N THR A 181 -12.72 13.33 4.27
CA THR A 181 -13.61 13.00 5.38
C THR A 181 -14.91 13.78 5.23
N LYS A 182 -16.02 13.09 4.93
CA LYS A 182 -17.36 13.63 5.19
C LYS A 182 -17.65 13.60 6.68
#